data_AF-K0I0A5-F1
#
_entry.id   AF-K0I0A5-F1
#
_cell.length_a   1.000
_cell.length_b   1.000
_cell.length_c   1.000
_cell.angle_alpha   90.00
_cell.angle_beta   90.00
_cell.angle_gamma   90.00
#
_symmetry.space_group_name_H-M   'P 1'
#
loop_
_entity.id
_entity.type
_entity.pdbx_description
1 polymer ?
#
loop_
_entity_poly.entity_id
_entity_poly.type
_entity_poly.pdbx_seq_one_letter_code
_entity_poly.pdbx_strand_id
1 'polypeptide(L)'
;MVAMVADWGVSETVALGSLAVAVWAGWSAHRSAQEAKRANAQAMYHERRAVFDAFLDLSMHMQCKGQAPDLDVVRLFYRHQHTAVFCLDEALAKELKDYYDAAFKLADFSRVSPGLPRLPKDESECHDHVKAMSEPLLEKLKKAVPVK
;
A
#
# COMPACT_ATOMS: atom_id res chain seq x y z
N MET A 1 -63.57 25.34 18.62
CA MET A 1 -62.17 25.45 18.17
C MET A 1 -61.53 24.05 18.14
N VAL A 2 -62.17 23.10 17.46
CA VAL A 2 -61.67 21.72 17.25
C VAL A 2 -62.34 21.22 15.96
N ALA A 3 -61.79 21.57 14.81
CA ALA A 3 -62.08 20.94 13.51
C ALA A 3 -61.20 21.60 12.42
N MET A 4 -59.88 21.56 12.60
CA MET A 4 -58.94 21.94 11.55
C MET A 4 -57.80 20.93 11.54
N VAL A 5 -58.14 19.65 11.33
CA VAL A 5 -57.12 18.62 11.05
C VAL A 5 -57.55 17.65 9.94
N ALA A 6 -58.83 17.54 9.59
CA ALA A 6 -59.29 16.46 8.70
C ALA A 6 -59.74 16.99 7.33
N ASP A 7 -58.81 17.10 6.39
CA ASP A 7 -58.89 16.44 5.08
C ASP A 7 -57.53 16.59 4.37
N TRP A 8 -56.56 15.74 4.74
CA TRP A 8 -55.32 15.59 3.98
C TRP A 8 -55.51 14.35 3.11
N GLY A 9 -55.43 14.49 1.79
CA GLY A 9 -55.61 13.38 0.88
C GLY A 9 -54.57 12.28 1.16
N VAL A 10 -54.95 11.01 1.00
CA VAL A 10 -54.03 9.85 1.14
C VAL A 10 -52.77 10.05 0.29
N SER A 11 -52.88 10.73 -0.85
CA SER A 11 -51.74 11.10 -1.70
C SER A 11 -50.76 12.08 -1.05
N GLU A 12 -51.24 13.04 -0.26
CA GLU A 12 -50.41 14.09 0.36
C GLU A 12 -49.67 13.57 1.59
N THR A 13 -50.30 12.69 2.36
CA THR A 13 -49.68 11.98 3.49
C THR A 13 -48.62 10.99 3.03
N VAL A 14 -48.88 10.26 1.94
CA VAL A 14 -47.87 9.38 1.30
C VAL A 14 -46.73 10.21 0.71
N ALA A 15 -47.01 11.36 0.10
CA ALA A 15 -45.98 12.24 -0.44
C ALA A 15 -45.05 12.77 0.67
N LEU A 16 -45.59 13.26 1.79
CA LEU A 16 -44.79 13.69 2.95
C LEU A 16 -43.99 12.55 3.58
N GLY A 17 -44.58 11.36 3.69
CA GLY A 17 -43.88 10.17 4.17
C GLY A 17 -42.71 9.80 3.26
N SER A 18 -42.91 9.83 1.94
CA SER A 18 -41.86 9.54 0.97
C SER A 18 -40.74 10.59 0.97
N LEU A 19 -41.09 11.88 1.15
CA LEU A 19 -40.12 12.97 1.30
C LEU A 19 -39.27 12.76 2.56
N ALA A 20 -39.89 12.41 3.69
CA ALA A 20 -39.16 12.16 4.93
C ALA A 20 -38.20 10.97 4.80
N VAL A 21 -38.64 9.87 4.18
CA VAL A 21 -37.79 8.71 3.89
C VAL A 21 -36.64 9.09 2.95
N ALA A 22 -36.89 9.89 1.92
CA ALA A 22 -35.86 10.34 0.98
C ALA A 22 -34.79 11.21 1.66
N VAL A 23 -35.20 12.14 2.54
CA VAL A 23 -34.27 12.96 3.33
C VAL A 23 -33.45 12.09 4.28
N TRP A 24 -34.09 11.13 4.96
CA TRP A 24 -33.40 10.22 5.87
C TRP A 24 -32.41 9.32 5.12
N ALA A 25 -32.82 8.77 3.98
CA ALA A 25 -31.96 7.96 3.12
C ALA A 25 -30.75 8.78 2.64
N GLY A 26 -30.97 10.00 2.15
CA GLY A 26 -29.89 10.90 1.73
C GLY A 26 -28.91 11.23 2.86
N TRP A 27 -29.43 11.49 4.07
CA TRP A 27 -28.58 11.76 5.23
C TRP A 27 -27.76 10.53 5.65
N SER A 28 -28.40 9.35 5.68
CA SER A 28 -27.71 8.09 5.99
C SER A 28 -26.63 7.76 4.96
N ALA A 29 -26.93 7.92 3.66
CA ALA A 29 -25.98 7.70 2.58
C ALA A 29 -24.80 8.67 2.67
N HIS A 30 -25.04 9.93 3.03
CA HIS A 30 -23.96 10.89 3.26
C HIS A 30 -23.06 10.48 4.42
N ARG A 31 -23.65 10.03 5.53
CA ARG A 31 -22.89 9.55 6.70
C ARG A 31 -22.09 8.29 6.37
N SER A 32 -22.70 7.31 5.71
CA SER A 32 -22.01 6.10 5.24
C SER A 32 -20.88 6.42 4.27
N ALA A 33 -21.06 7.40 3.37
CA ALA A 33 -19.99 7.83 2.47
C ALA A 33 -18.83 8.49 3.25
N GLN A 34 -19.11 9.27 4.28
CA GLN A 34 -18.07 9.83 5.14
C GLN A 34 -17.32 8.75 5.94
N GLU A 35 -18.05 7.78 6.50
CA GLU A 35 -17.47 6.67 7.25
C GLU A 35 -16.66 5.74 6.34
N ALA A 36 -17.14 5.45 5.12
CA ALA A 36 -16.41 4.70 4.11
C ALA A 36 -15.11 5.41 3.69
N LYS A 37 -15.12 6.75 3.54
CA LYS A 37 -13.90 7.52 3.30
C LYS A 37 -12.89 7.38 4.43
N ARG A 38 -13.34 7.38 5.69
CA ARG A 38 -12.48 7.19 6.86
C ARG A 38 -11.92 5.77 6.94
N ALA A 39 -12.76 4.76 6.69
CA ALA A 39 -12.34 3.36 6.65
C ALA A 39 -11.32 3.12 5.51
N ASN A 40 -11.54 3.69 4.33
CA ASN A 40 -10.60 3.62 3.22
C ASN A 40 -9.26 4.30 3.56
N ALA A 41 -9.28 5.44 4.26
CA ALA A 41 -8.04 6.10 4.70
C ALA A 41 -7.25 5.21 5.68
N GLN A 42 -7.92 4.51 6.59
CA GLN A 42 -7.28 3.56 7.50
C GLN A 42 -6.75 2.32 6.76
N ALA A 43 -7.53 1.74 5.85
CA ALA A 43 -7.12 0.61 5.03
C ALA A 43 -5.87 0.97 4.18
N MET A 44 -5.85 2.15 3.58
CA MET A 44 -4.70 2.65 2.83
C MET A 44 -3.45 2.80 3.71
N TYR A 45 -3.60 3.23 4.97
CA TYR A 45 -2.46 3.28 5.90
C TYR A 45 -1.91 1.88 6.21
N HIS A 46 -2.78 0.89 6.44
CA HIS A 46 -2.36 -0.48 6.69
C HIS A 46 -1.61 -1.08 5.50
N GLU A 47 -2.07 -0.83 4.27
CA GLU A 47 -1.39 -1.30 3.07
C GLU A 47 -0.02 -0.61 2.90
N ARG A 48 0.06 0.71 3.11
CA ARG A 48 1.35 1.43 3.09
C ARG A 48 2.34 0.88 4.10
N ARG A 49 1.86 0.57 5.31
CA ARG A 49 2.67 -0.04 6.36
C ARG A 49 3.13 -1.44 5.98
N ALA A 50 2.28 -2.25 5.35
CA ALA A 50 2.68 -3.58 4.88
C ALA A 50 3.79 -3.51 3.83
N VAL A 51 3.76 -2.52 2.92
CA VAL A 51 4.86 -2.29 1.96
C VAL A 51 6.15 -1.87 2.68
N PHE A 52 6.04 -1.00 3.69
CA PHE A 52 7.18 -0.57 4.50
C PHE A 52 7.82 -1.72 5.27
N ASP A 53 7.01 -2.52 5.97
CA ASP A 53 7.48 -3.67 6.74
C ASP A 53 8.15 -4.71 5.82
N ALA A 54 7.55 -4.98 4.64
CA ALA A 54 8.14 -5.88 3.66
C ALA A 54 9.48 -5.34 3.09
N PHE A 55 9.64 -4.02 2.97
CA PHE A 55 10.89 -3.41 2.51
C PHE A 55 11.98 -3.53 3.58
N LEU A 56 11.61 -3.32 4.84
CA LEU A 56 12.50 -3.54 5.97
C LEU A 56 12.95 -5.00 6.03
N ASP A 57 12.05 -5.96 5.89
CA ASP A 57 12.40 -7.38 5.89
C ASP A 57 13.35 -7.72 4.74
N LEU A 58 13.08 -7.22 3.53
CA LEU A 58 13.96 -7.43 2.37
C LEU A 58 15.34 -6.80 2.59
N SER A 59 15.40 -5.56 3.07
CA SER A 59 16.67 -4.88 3.35
C SER A 59 17.48 -5.54 4.47
N MET A 60 16.82 -6.03 5.52
CA MET A 60 17.47 -6.82 6.58
C MET A 60 18.00 -8.14 6.03
N HIS A 61 17.21 -8.85 5.21
CA HIS A 61 17.68 -10.07 4.55
C HIS A 61 18.93 -9.83 3.70
N MET A 62 18.99 -8.71 2.98
CA MET A 62 20.16 -8.29 2.18
C MET A 62 21.39 -7.99 3.04
N GLN A 63 21.20 -7.35 4.20
CA GLN A 63 22.28 -7.02 5.12
C GLN A 63 22.80 -8.26 5.86
N CYS A 64 21.91 -9.14 6.30
CA CYS A 64 22.27 -10.33 7.08
C CYS A 64 22.88 -11.46 6.24
N LYS A 65 22.46 -11.64 4.97
CA LYS A 65 22.97 -12.75 4.15
C LYS A 65 24.29 -12.48 3.42
N GLY A 66 24.86 -11.27 3.50
CA GLY A 66 26.28 -10.94 3.21
C GLY A 66 26.89 -11.28 1.84
N GLN A 67 26.27 -12.13 1.03
CA GLN A 67 26.77 -12.59 -0.26
C GLN A 67 25.65 -12.77 -1.28
N ALA A 68 24.48 -13.31 -0.90
CA ALA A 68 23.37 -13.47 -1.84
C ALA A 68 22.00 -13.59 -1.13
N PRO A 69 21.03 -12.72 -1.47
CA PRO A 69 19.65 -12.89 -1.02
C PRO A 69 19.02 -14.13 -1.67
N ASP A 70 18.10 -14.76 -0.93
CA ASP A 70 17.34 -15.89 -1.45
C ASP A 70 16.30 -15.41 -2.47
N LEU A 71 16.28 -16.01 -3.65
CA LEU A 71 15.36 -15.62 -4.72
C LEU A 71 13.89 -15.75 -4.28
N ASP A 72 13.58 -16.76 -3.45
CA ASP A 72 12.21 -16.98 -2.98
C ASP A 72 11.75 -15.88 -2.02
N VAL A 73 12.66 -15.34 -1.21
CA VAL A 73 12.39 -14.20 -0.32
C VAL A 73 12.21 -12.91 -1.13
N VAL A 74 13.06 -12.68 -2.14
CA VAL A 74 12.91 -11.51 -3.03
C VAL A 74 11.56 -11.59 -3.76
N ARG A 75 11.19 -12.76 -4.31
CA ARG A 75 9.90 -12.96 -5.01
C ARG A 75 8.69 -12.69 -4.13
N LEU A 76 8.77 -12.94 -2.82
CA LEU A 76 7.69 -12.62 -1.89
C LEU A 76 7.36 -11.11 -1.89
N PHE A 77 8.38 -10.27 -2.08
CA PHE A 77 8.25 -8.82 -2.14
C PHE A 77 7.53 -8.30 -3.39
N TYR A 78 7.49 -9.08 -4.48
CA TYR A 78 6.86 -8.69 -5.75
C TYR A 78 5.40 -8.26 -5.58
N ARG A 79 4.66 -8.96 -4.72
CA ARG A 79 3.26 -8.61 -4.42
C ARG A 79 3.17 -7.25 -3.74
N HIS A 80 4.03 -6.97 -2.78
CA HIS A 80 4.05 -5.71 -2.03
C HIS A 80 4.49 -4.54 -2.90
N GLN A 81 5.43 -4.76 -3.81
CA GLN A 81 5.82 -3.78 -4.84
C GLN A 81 4.62 -3.40 -5.72
N HIS A 82 3.82 -4.39 -6.16
CA HIS A 82 2.66 -4.10 -6.98
C HIS A 82 1.56 -3.36 -6.19
N THR A 83 1.38 -3.68 -4.92
CA THR A 83 0.49 -2.92 -4.01
C THR A 83 0.98 -1.48 -3.79
N ALA A 84 2.30 -1.26 -3.75
CA ALA A 84 2.91 0.05 -3.56
C ALA A 84 2.48 1.07 -4.63
N VAL A 85 2.27 0.64 -5.88
CA VAL A 85 1.81 1.51 -6.98
C VAL A 85 0.45 2.15 -6.72
N PHE A 86 -0.42 1.46 -5.96
CA PHE A 86 -1.75 1.97 -5.64
C PHE A 86 -1.77 2.84 -4.39
N CYS A 87 -0.85 2.57 -3.46
CA CYS A 87 -0.90 3.14 -2.12
C CYS A 87 0.09 4.29 -1.92
N LEU A 88 1.17 4.35 -2.70
CA LEU A 88 2.26 5.34 -2.59
C LEU A 88 2.33 6.25 -3.82
N ASP A 89 3.09 7.34 -3.69
CA ASP A 89 3.36 8.23 -4.82
C ASP A 89 4.09 7.49 -5.94
N GLU A 90 3.76 7.83 -7.19
CA GLU A 90 4.29 7.16 -8.38
C GLU A 90 5.83 7.19 -8.43
N ALA A 91 6.45 8.30 -8.03
CA ALA A 91 7.90 8.42 -7.93
C ALA A 91 8.49 7.43 -6.91
N LEU A 92 7.86 7.30 -5.74
CA LEU A 92 8.32 6.39 -4.69
C LEU A 92 8.11 4.93 -5.08
N ALA A 93 6.97 4.61 -5.70
CA ALA A 93 6.69 3.27 -6.22
C ALA A 93 7.68 2.86 -7.31
N LYS A 94 8.11 3.81 -8.15
CA LYS A 94 9.16 3.58 -9.16
C LYS A 94 10.52 3.30 -8.52
N GLU A 95 10.94 4.09 -7.55
CA GLU A 95 12.20 3.83 -6.83
C GLU A 95 12.18 2.48 -6.09
N LEU A 96 11.02 2.10 -5.52
CA LEU A 96 10.83 0.80 -4.88
C LEU A 96 10.92 -0.36 -5.88
N LYS A 97 10.44 -0.13 -7.11
CA LYS A 97 10.57 -1.08 -8.22
C LYS A 97 12.02 -1.23 -8.67
N ASP A 98 12.73 -0.13 -8.83
CA ASP A 98 14.15 -0.14 -9.23
C ASP A 98 15.00 -0.88 -8.18
N TYR A 99 14.69 -0.68 -6.89
CA TYR A 99 15.29 -1.44 -5.78
C TYR A 99 14.99 -2.94 -5.86
N TYR A 100 13.73 -3.32 -6.08
CA TYR A 100 13.35 -4.72 -6.25
C TYR A 100 14.05 -5.36 -7.46
N ASP A 101 14.11 -4.67 -8.59
CA ASP A 101 14.75 -5.19 -9.80
C ASP A 101 16.26 -5.41 -9.59
N ALA A 102 16.93 -4.51 -8.86
CA ALA A 102 18.33 -4.69 -8.46
C ALA A 102 18.51 -5.86 -7.49
N ALA A 103 17.63 -5.97 -6.49
CA ALA A 103 17.60 -7.08 -5.54
C ALA A 103 17.38 -8.43 -6.23
N PHE A 104 16.48 -8.47 -7.21
CA PHE A 104 16.16 -9.66 -7.99
C PHE A 104 17.32 -10.08 -8.89
N LYS A 105 17.98 -9.13 -9.57
CA LYS A 105 19.18 -9.40 -10.36
C LYS A 105 20.28 -10.00 -9.48
N LEU A 106 20.53 -9.42 -8.30
CA LEU A 106 21.52 -9.94 -7.35
C LEU A 106 21.18 -11.38 -6.91
N ALA A 107 19.92 -11.66 -6.61
CA ALA A 107 19.46 -13.01 -6.29
C ALA A 107 19.64 -13.99 -7.46
N ASP A 108 19.31 -13.59 -8.69
CA ASP A 108 19.42 -14.45 -9.88
C ASP A 108 20.88 -14.73 -10.25
N PHE A 109 21.76 -13.72 -10.16
CA PHE A 109 23.21 -13.90 -10.32
C PHE A 109 23.78 -14.95 -9.37
N SER A 110 23.31 -14.97 -8.12
CA SER A 110 23.75 -15.95 -7.13
C SER A 110 23.31 -17.38 -7.45
N ARG A 111 22.21 -17.55 -8.22
CA ARG A 111 21.60 -18.83 -8.57
C ARG A 111 22.23 -19.46 -9.81
N VAL A 112 22.63 -18.66 -10.79
CA VAL A 112 23.15 -19.13 -12.09
C VAL A 112 24.61 -19.58 -12.00
N SER A 113 25.34 -19.23 -10.92
CA SER A 113 26.75 -19.61 -10.74
C SER A 113 27.01 -20.60 -9.58
N PRO A 114 26.37 -21.79 -9.52
CA PRO A 114 26.75 -22.82 -8.57
C PRO A 114 27.98 -23.58 -9.11
N GLY A 115 29.17 -22.97 -9.06
CA GLY A 115 30.43 -23.69 -9.35
C GLY A 115 31.52 -22.95 -10.15
N LEU A 116 31.25 -21.77 -10.71
CA LEU A 116 32.30 -20.88 -11.23
C LEU A 116 32.82 -20.00 -10.09
N PRO A 117 34.14 -19.76 -9.97
CA PRO A 117 34.66 -18.81 -9.00
C PRO A 117 34.06 -17.44 -9.30
N ARG A 118 33.15 -17.01 -8.42
CA ARG A 118 32.46 -15.72 -8.53
C ARG A 118 33.50 -14.62 -8.61
N LEU A 119 33.39 -13.74 -9.60
CA LEU A 119 34.20 -12.52 -9.64
C LEU A 119 33.72 -11.65 -8.46
N PRO A 120 34.54 -11.46 -7.41
CA PRO A 120 34.09 -10.82 -6.18
C PRO A 120 33.64 -9.37 -6.38
N LYS A 121 34.11 -8.74 -7.47
CA LYS A 121 33.87 -7.33 -7.80
C LYS A 121 32.44 -7.08 -8.28
N ASP A 122 31.90 -7.91 -9.16
CA ASP A 122 30.57 -7.66 -9.76
C ASP A 122 29.43 -7.90 -8.75
N GLU A 123 29.58 -8.89 -7.86
CA GLU A 123 28.61 -9.20 -6.80
C GLU A 123 28.70 -8.19 -5.64
N SER A 124 29.91 -7.76 -5.25
CA SER A 124 30.08 -6.71 -4.23
C SER A 124 29.56 -5.37 -4.72
N GLU A 125 29.82 -5.00 -5.98
CA GLU A 125 29.32 -3.75 -6.56
C GLU A 125 27.79 -3.74 -6.65
N CYS A 126 27.16 -4.85 -7.02
CA CYS A 126 25.70 -4.97 -6.97
C CYS A 126 25.15 -4.92 -5.54
N HIS A 127 25.82 -5.54 -4.57
CA HIS A 127 25.41 -5.50 -3.16
C HIS A 127 25.51 -4.08 -2.59
N ASP A 128 26.64 -3.41 -2.83
CA ASP A 128 26.88 -2.02 -2.43
C ASP A 128 25.88 -1.07 -3.09
N HIS A 129 25.52 -1.31 -4.36
CA HIS A 129 24.50 -0.54 -5.06
C HIS A 129 23.11 -0.69 -4.44
N VAL A 130 22.68 -1.93 -4.14
CA VAL A 130 21.41 -2.20 -3.46
C VAL A 130 21.41 -1.57 -2.07
N LYS A 131 22.52 -1.67 -1.33
CA LYS A 131 22.65 -1.07 0.00
C LYS A 131 22.59 0.46 -0.06
N ALA A 132 23.27 1.09 -1.02
CA ALA A 132 23.26 2.54 -1.23
C ALA A 132 21.86 3.06 -1.61
N MET A 133 21.04 2.27 -2.30
CA MET A 133 19.64 2.61 -2.59
C MET A 133 18.73 2.46 -1.36
N SER A 134 19.05 1.57 -0.43
CA SER A 134 18.18 1.26 0.71
C SER A 134 18.02 2.41 1.70
N GLU A 135 19.08 3.16 2.00
CA GLU A 135 19.06 4.29 2.94
C GLU A 135 18.18 5.47 2.47
N PRO A 136 18.33 6.01 1.24
CA PRO A 136 17.48 7.10 0.77
C PRO A 136 16.02 6.67 0.60
N LEU A 137 15.77 5.42 0.21
CA LEU A 137 14.42 4.85 0.12
C LEU A 137 13.78 4.73 1.50
N LEU A 138 14.53 4.28 2.50
CA LEU A 138 14.06 4.16 3.87
C LEU A 138 13.61 5.52 4.41
N GLU A 139 14.39 6.58 4.20
CA GLU A 139 14.05 7.92 4.65
C GLU A 139 12.81 8.49 3.94
N LYS A 140 12.66 8.24 2.64
CA LYS A 140 11.44 8.63 1.89
C LYS A 140 10.21 7.85 2.36
N LEU A 141 10.36 6.55 2.60
CA LEU A 141 9.28 5.71 3.10
C LEU A 141 8.85 6.07 4.53
N LYS A 142 9.78 6.40 5.43
CA LYS A 142 9.46 6.92 6.77
C LYS A 142 8.65 8.21 6.73
N LYS A 143 8.92 9.09 5.75
CA LYS A 143 8.13 10.31 5.54
C LYS A 143 6.73 10.00 4.99
N ALA A 144 6.61 9.02 4.10
CA ALA A 144 5.34 8.60 3.50
C ALA A 144 4.45 7.79 4.46
N VAL A 145 5.07 7.08 5.41
CA VAL A 145 4.43 6.25 6.43
C VAL A 145 4.92 6.72 7.80
N PRO A 146 4.29 7.76 8.39
CA PRO A 146 4.63 8.16 9.75
C PRO A 146 4.32 6.99 10.69
N VAL A 147 5.37 6.36 11.19
CA VAL A 147 5.30 5.41 12.28
C VAL A 147 4.96 6.24 13.52
N LYS A 148 3.72 6.13 14.00
CA LYS A 148 3.30 6.72 15.27
C LYS A 148 3.85 5.92 16.43
#